data_AF-A0A158L415-F1
#
_entry.id   AF-A0A158L415-F1
#
_cell.length_a   1.000
_cell.length_b   1.000
_cell.length_c   1.000
_cell.angle_alpha   90.00
_cell.angle_beta   90.00
_cell.angle_gamma   90.00
#
_symmetry.space_group_name_H-M   'P 1'
#
loop_
_entity.id
_entity.type
_entity.pdbx_description
1 polymer ?
#
loop_
_entity_poly.entity_id
_entity_poly.type
_entity_poly.pdbx_seq_one_letter_code
_entity_poly.pdbx_strand_id
1 'polypeptide(L)'
;MTRQAAKKMVEAVEPTPGRQLTKKKNRKKRPVRLELAAVGVPPQKERVKKEKVVRDTFTMPRFDYEKIKKLTQRCLDEGVLVNKSELLRAGLVLLEAASPEELRAAAQAVEKVKTGRPPKSR
;
A
#
# COMPACT_ATOMS: atom_id res chain seq x y z
N MET A 1 -8.01 5.50 61.83
CA MET A 1 -6.95 5.96 62.77
C MET A 1 -5.72 5.09 62.51
N THR A 2 -4.50 5.59 62.24
CA THR A 2 -4.00 6.98 62.24
C THR A 2 -2.79 7.14 61.28
N ARG A 3 -2.44 8.41 60.98
CA ARG A 3 -1.20 9.02 60.42
C ARG A 3 0.12 8.32 60.84
N GLN A 4 1.30 8.46 60.22
CA GLN A 4 1.94 9.34 59.18
C GLN A 4 3.05 8.48 58.48
N ALA A 5 3.60 8.67 57.27
CA ALA A 5 3.86 9.81 56.37
C ALA A 5 5.12 10.67 56.66
N ALA A 6 6.26 10.42 55.96
CA ALA A 6 7.29 11.44 55.63
C ALA A 6 8.35 10.99 54.56
N LYS A 7 8.44 11.78 53.47
CA LYS A 7 9.61 12.34 52.71
C LYS A 7 11.02 11.73 52.90
N LYS A 8 11.92 11.71 51.90
CA LYS A 8 12.46 12.82 51.04
C LYS A 8 13.07 12.19 49.75
N MET A 9 12.91 12.69 48.51
CA MET A 9 13.54 13.84 47.83
C MET A 9 15.08 13.93 48.05
N VAL A 10 15.93 14.21 47.05
CA VAL A 10 15.76 14.71 45.65
C VAL A 10 16.59 13.83 44.67
N GLU A 11 17.00 14.08 43.41
CA GLU A 11 17.01 15.18 42.39
C GLU A 11 17.21 14.46 40.99
N ALA A 12 16.81 14.86 39.78
CA ALA A 12 16.21 16.06 39.13
C ALA A 12 17.14 16.91 38.22
N VAL A 13 17.47 16.42 37.00
CA VAL A 13 18.02 17.23 35.87
C VAL A 13 17.40 16.82 34.52
N GLU A 14 16.92 17.81 33.74
CA GLU A 14 16.70 17.77 32.28
C GLU A 14 17.17 19.14 31.68
N PRO A 15 17.00 19.44 30.36
CA PRO A 15 17.75 18.88 29.24
C PRO A 15 18.40 20.00 28.38
N THR A 16 19.25 19.66 27.38
CA THR A 16 19.63 20.60 26.28
C THR A 16 20.25 19.85 25.08
N PRO A 17 20.26 20.41 23.84
CA PRO A 17 20.41 19.64 22.60
C PRO A 17 21.82 19.58 21.98
N GLY A 18 22.13 18.48 21.28
CA GLY A 18 23.46 18.19 20.71
C GLY A 18 23.47 17.72 19.24
N ARG A 19 23.30 18.68 18.30
CA ARG A 19 23.83 18.75 16.92
C ARG A 19 24.27 17.45 16.18
N GLN A 20 23.64 17.19 15.03
CA GLN A 20 24.03 16.15 14.05
C GLN A 20 25.50 16.27 13.57
N LEU A 21 26.21 15.14 13.44
CA LEU A 21 27.52 15.05 12.74
C LEU A 21 27.62 13.86 11.77
N THR A 22 27.09 14.10 10.55
CA THR A 22 27.55 13.58 9.25
C THR A 22 28.49 12.36 9.21
N LYS A 23 27.95 11.14 9.01
CA LYS A 23 28.75 9.94 8.70
C LYS A 23 29.17 9.92 7.21
N LYS A 24 30.20 10.68 6.86
CA LYS A 24 30.65 11.00 5.48
C LYS A 24 31.23 9.77 4.73
N LYS A 25 30.36 9.00 4.07
CA LYS A 25 30.70 7.70 3.43
C LYS A 25 31.62 7.83 2.20
N ASN A 26 32.92 7.68 2.43
CA ASN A 26 33.95 7.11 1.55
C ASN A 26 33.70 7.17 0.02
N ARG A 27 34.09 8.28 -0.64
CA ARG A 27 34.01 8.45 -2.10
C ARG A 27 35.32 8.07 -2.81
N LYS A 28 35.73 6.80 -2.75
CA LYS A 28 36.86 6.30 -3.58
C LYS A 28 36.52 6.42 -5.07
N LYS A 29 37.53 6.79 -5.88
CA LYS A 29 37.38 7.19 -7.29
C LYS A 29 37.14 5.96 -8.19
N ARG A 30 36.29 6.08 -9.22
CA ARG A 30 36.17 5.10 -10.31
C ARG A 30 37.41 5.22 -11.23
N PRO A 31 38.17 4.15 -11.50
CA PRO A 31 38.93 4.03 -12.73
C PRO A 31 37.97 3.50 -13.81
N VAL A 32 37.49 4.37 -14.70
CA VAL A 32 36.83 3.89 -15.92
C VAL A 32 37.95 3.55 -16.91
N ARG A 33 38.17 2.24 -17.08
CA ARG A 33 39.14 1.70 -18.04
C ARG A 33 38.67 1.99 -19.47
N LEU A 34 39.66 2.14 -20.35
CA LEU A 34 39.56 2.44 -21.78
C LEU A 34 38.47 1.67 -22.53
N GLU A 35 37.96 2.34 -23.58
CA GLU A 35 37.33 1.77 -24.78
C GLU A 35 37.88 0.39 -25.17
N LEU A 36 36.99 -0.54 -25.51
CA LEU A 36 37.29 -1.72 -26.33
C LEU A 36 36.03 -2.11 -27.11
N ALA A 37 36.23 -2.54 -28.36
CA ALA A 37 35.18 -2.55 -29.37
C ALA A 37 34.26 -3.79 -29.36
N ALA A 38 33.09 -3.59 -29.97
CA ALA A 38 32.12 -4.54 -30.52
C ALA A 38 32.40 -6.06 -30.38
N VAL A 39 31.54 -6.75 -29.62
CA VAL A 39 31.22 -8.18 -29.84
C VAL A 39 29.72 -8.41 -29.65
N GLY A 40 29.08 -9.04 -30.64
CA GLY A 40 27.84 -9.80 -30.49
C GLY A 40 26.55 -9.01 -30.20
N VAL A 41 25.71 -8.85 -31.22
CA VAL A 41 24.26 -8.68 -31.03
C VAL A 41 23.63 -10.07 -30.91
N PRO A 42 23.21 -10.54 -29.71
CA PRO A 42 22.36 -11.72 -29.62
C PRO A 42 21.00 -11.41 -30.26
N PRO A 43 20.32 -12.38 -30.89
CA PRO A 43 19.03 -12.14 -31.51
C PRO A 43 18.03 -11.57 -30.50
N GLN A 44 17.31 -10.53 -30.90
CA GLN A 44 16.33 -9.88 -30.04
C GLN A 44 15.15 -10.81 -29.78
N LYS A 45 15.25 -11.64 -28.73
CA LYS A 45 14.08 -12.32 -28.16
C LYS A 45 13.06 -11.24 -27.84
N GLU A 46 11.93 -11.25 -28.55
CA GLU A 46 10.88 -10.26 -28.39
C GLU A 46 10.42 -10.24 -26.93
N ARG A 47 10.81 -9.20 -26.20
CA ARG A 47 10.41 -9.01 -24.81
C ARG A 47 8.98 -8.53 -24.83
N VAL A 48 8.04 -9.48 -24.91
CA VAL A 48 6.59 -9.26 -24.73
C VAL A 48 6.41 -8.27 -23.59
N LYS A 49 5.94 -7.07 -23.93
CA LYS A 49 5.95 -5.92 -23.02
C LYS A 49 4.91 -6.17 -21.94
N LYS A 50 5.34 -6.73 -20.80
CA LYS A 50 4.50 -6.97 -19.64
C LYS A 50 3.73 -5.69 -19.31
N GLU A 51 2.41 -5.84 -19.19
CA GLU A 51 1.52 -4.72 -18.95
C GLU A 51 1.87 -3.99 -17.64
N LYS A 52 1.65 -2.67 -17.62
CA LYS A 52 2.00 -1.83 -16.48
C LYS A 52 0.97 -2.01 -15.37
N VAL A 53 1.34 -2.70 -14.29
CA VAL A 53 0.51 -2.81 -13.08
C VAL A 53 0.31 -1.41 -12.47
N VAL A 54 -0.92 -0.91 -12.53
CA VAL A 54 -1.35 0.31 -11.83
C VAL A 54 -1.86 -0.08 -10.44
N ARG A 55 -1.52 0.72 -9.43
CA ARG A 55 -2.05 0.58 -8.06
C ARG A 55 -3.02 1.71 -7.73
N ASP A 56 -4.30 1.38 -7.64
CA ASP A 56 -5.33 2.30 -7.15
C ASP A 56 -5.57 2.11 -5.64
N THR A 57 -6.09 3.15 -4.98
CA THR A 57 -6.35 3.18 -3.53
C THR A 57 -7.73 3.75 -3.26
N PHE A 58 -8.73 2.87 -3.16
CA PHE A 58 -10.13 3.25 -2.99
C PHE A 58 -10.45 3.75 -1.57
N THR A 59 -11.26 4.80 -1.48
CA THR A 59 -11.98 5.19 -0.26
C THR A 59 -13.40 4.64 -0.33
N MET A 60 -13.85 3.94 0.72
CA MET A 60 -15.17 3.27 0.75
C MET A 60 -15.74 3.23 2.18
N PRO A 61 -17.06 3.00 2.36
CA PRO A 61 -17.67 2.85 3.68
C PRO A 61 -17.12 1.64 4.44
N ARG A 62 -17.16 1.70 5.78
CA ARG A 62 -16.74 0.59 6.66
C ARG A 62 -17.52 -0.69 6.36
N PHE A 63 -18.79 -0.57 6.01
CA PHE A 63 -19.68 -1.69 5.67
C PHE A 63 -19.20 -2.47 4.43
N ASP A 64 -18.83 -1.79 3.35
CA ASP A 64 -18.35 -2.43 2.13
C ASP A 64 -16.93 -3.02 2.31
N TYR A 65 -16.08 -2.37 3.09
CA TYR A 65 -14.80 -2.94 3.49
C TYR A 65 -14.95 -4.23 4.33
N GLU A 66 -16.03 -4.36 5.10
CA GLU A 66 -16.41 -5.60 5.78
C GLU A 66 -17.04 -6.64 4.84
N LYS A 67 -17.83 -6.23 3.82
CA LYS A 67 -18.28 -7.13 2.74
C LYS A 67 -17.09 -7.77 2.03
N ILE A 68 -16.08 -6.99 1.65
CA ILE A 68 -14.85 -7.48 1.00
C ILE A 68 -14.18 -8.58 1.85
N LYS A 69 -14.04 -8.39 3.16
CA LYS A 69 -13.50 -9.43 4.06
C LYS A 69 -14.36 -10.69 4.06
N LYS A 70 -15.69 -10.56 4.16
CA LYS A 70 -16.63 -11.69 4.19
C LYS A 70 -16.62 -12.48 2.87
N LEU A 71 -16.48 -11.79 1.74
CA LEU A 71 -16.36 -12.42 0.42
C LEU A 71 -15.00 -13.13 0.26
N THR A 72 -13.89 -12.51 0.65
CA THR A 72 -12.58 -13.19 0.67
C THR A 72 -12.60 -14.43 1.56
N GLN A 73 -13.28 -14.39 2.71
CA GLN A 73 -13.43 -15.57 3.57
C GLN A 73 -14.24 -16.67 2.88
N ARG A 74 -15.39 -16.36 2.25
CA ARG A 74 -16.18 -17.36 1.50
C ARG A 74 -15.37 -18.04 0.39
N CYS A 75 -14.57 -17.27 -0.36
CA CYS A 75 -13.66 -17.86 -1.34
C CYS A 75 -12.65 -18.81 -0.68
N LEU A 76 -12.09 -18.47 0.50
CA LEU A 76 -11.22 -19.37 1.26
C LEU A 76 -11.95 -20.64 1.72
N ASP A 77 -13.19 -20.51 2.18
CA ASP A 77 -14.05 -21.63 2.61
C ASP A 77 -14.38 -22.57 1.43
N GLU A 78 -14.48 -22.02 0.21
CA GLU A 78 -14.58 -22.73 -1.07
C GLU A 78 -13.22 -23.23 -1.61
N GLY A 79 -12.12 -23.05 -0.87
CA GLY A 79 -10.76 -23.49 -1.22
C GLY A 79 -9.97 -22.54 -2.14
N VAL A 80 -10.52 -21.38 -2.49
CA VAL A 80 -9.94 -20.40 -3.43
C VAL A 80 -9.29 -19.24 -2.68
N LEU A 81 -7.96 -19.26 -2.58
CA LEU A 81 -7.16 -18.17 -2.02
C LEU A 81 -7.21 -16.92 -2.92
N VAL A 82 -7.90 -15.86 -2.47
CA VAL A 82 -8.00 -14.58 -3.18
C VAL A 82 -7.55 -13.38 -2.34
N ASN A 83 -6.76 -12.48 -2.93
CA ASN A 83 -6.43 -11.18 -2.38
C ASN A 83 -7.53 -10.15 -2.70
N LYS A 84 -7.54 -9.02 -1.97
CA LYS A 84 -8.53 -7.93 -2.20
C LYS A 84 -8.53 -7.41 -3.64
N SER A 85 -7.37 -7.31 -4.26
CA SER A 85 -7.18 -6.89 -5.67
C SER A 85 -7.52 -7.97 -6.69
N GLU A 86 -7.68 -9.23 -6.28
CA GLU A 86 -8.20 -10.32 -7.12
C GLU A 86 -9.72 -10.37 -7.04
N LEU A 87 -10.28 -10.32 -5.83
CA LEU A 87 -11.72 -10.23 -5.61
C LEU A 87 -12.36 -9.02 -6.32
N LEU A 88 -11.72 -7.84 -6.25
CA LEU A 88 -12.21 -6.66 -6.97
C LEU A 88 -12.16 -6.83 -8.50
N ARG A 89 -11.14 -7.50 -9.05
CA ARG A 89 -11.05 -7.78 -10.50
C ARG A 89 -12.07 -8.84 -10.93
N ALA A 90 -12.31 -9.87 -10.12
CA ALA A 90 -13.38 -10.83 -10.36
C ALA A 90 -14.77 -10.14 -10.37
N GLY A 91 -14.99 -9.20 -9.45
CA GLY A 91 -16.20 -8.35 -9.45
C GLY A 91 -16.37 -7.53 -10.73
N LEU A 92 -15.28 -6.98 -11.29
CA LEU A 92 -15.34 -6.26 -12.58
C LEU A 92 -15.73 -7.18 -13.74
N VAL A 93 -15.14 -8.38 -13.83
CA VAL A 93 -15.49 -9.37 -14.88
C VAL A 93 -16.95 -9.80 -14.78
N LEU A 94 -17.48 -9.98 -13.56
CA LEU A 94 -18.90 -10.30 -13.34
C LEU A 94 -19.82 -9.14 -13.75
N LEU A 95 -19.40 -7.89 -13.54
CA LEU A 95 -20.16 -6.70 -13.97
C LEU A 95 -20.08 -6.44 -15.48
N GLU A 96 -19.00 -6.84 -16.14
CA GLU A 96 -18.84 -6.79 -17.60
C GLU A 96 -19.69 -7.85 -18.31
N ALA A 97 -19.90 -9.02 -17.67
CA ALA A 97 -20.77 -10.09 -18.16
C ALA A 97 -22.27 -9.89 -17.83
N ALA A 98 -22.63 -8.91 -16.99
CA ALA A 98 -24.00 -8.65 -16.58
C ALA A 98 -24.83 -7.94 -17.67
N SER A 99 -26.14 -8.13 -17.67
CA SER A 99 -27.02 -7.42 -18.61
C SER A 99 -27.03 -5.90 -18.35
N PRO A 100 -27.40 -5.06 -19.34
CA PRO A 100 -27.52 -3.61 -19.15
C PRO A 100 -28.51 -3.18 -18.06
N GLU A 101 -29.45 -4.04 -17.68
CA GLU A 101 -30.42 -3.78 -16.60
C GLU A 101 -29.84 -4.11 -15.22
N GLU A 102 -29.23 -5.29 -15.08
CA GLU A 102 -28.52 -5.69 -13.86
C GLU A 102 -27.38 -4.73 -13.53
N LEU A 103 -26.60 -4.31 -14.53
CA LEU A 103 -25.53 -3.33 -14.35
C LEU A 103 -26.05 -1.97 -13.88
N ARG A 104 -27.20 -1.51 -14.40
CA ARG A 104 -27.87 -0.28 -13.92
C ARG A 104 -28.38 -0.44 -12.49
N ALA A 105 -29.01 -1.56 -12.15
CA ALA A 105 -29.51 -1.83 -10.80
C ALA A 105 -28.35 -1.91 -9.78
N ALA A 106 -27.28 -2.63 -10.11
CA ALA A 106 -26.07 -2.73 -9.29
C ALA A 106 -25.41 -1.36 -9.07
N ALA A 107 -25.30 -0.53 -10.11
CA ALA A 107 -24.75 0.82 -10.01
C ALA A 107 -25.64 1.78 -9.18
N GLN A 108 -26.96 1.59 -9.16
CA GLN A 108 -27.88 2.35 -8.32
C GLN A 108 -27.89 1.89 -6.85
N ALA A 109 -27.60 0.61 -6.58
CA ALA A 109 -27.56 0.05 -5.23
C ALA A 109 -26.30 0.45 -4.42
N VAL A 110 -25.29 1.05 -5.04
CA VAL A 110 -24.07 1.53 -4.36
C VAL A 110 -24.26 2.98 -3.89
N GLU A 111 -24.06 3.22 -2.59
CA GLU A 111 -24.11 4.57 -2.03
C GLU A 111 -22.98 5.45 -2.61
N LYS A 112 -23.33 6.64 -3.11
CA LYS A 112 -22.36 7.64 -3.58
C LYS A 112 -21.63 8.27 -2.39
N VAL A 113 -20.51 7.65 -2.00
CA VAL A 113 -19.60 8.14 -0.96
C VAL A 113 -19.19 9.59 -1.28
N LYS A 114 -19.51 10.53 -0.37
CA LYS A 114 -19.18 11.95 -0.52
C LYS A 114 -17.69 12.21 -0.22
N THR A 115 -16.79 11.63 -1.01
CA THR A 115 -15.34 11.77 -0.84
C THR A 115 -14.87 13.15 -1.28
N GLY A 116 -14.69 14.08 -0.34
CA GLY A 116 -13.72 15.15 -0.51
C GLY A 116 -12.30 14.58 -0.62
N ARG A 117 -11.35 15.36 -1.15
CA ARG A 117 -9.92 15.00 -1.08
C ARG A 117 -9.54 14.81 0.39
N PRO A 118 -8.89 13.70 0.79
CA PRO A 118 -8.43 13.55 2.16
C PRO A 118 -7.49 14.71 2.54
N PRO A 119 -7.62 15.31 3.74
CA PRO A 119 -6.76 16.40 4.17
C PRO A 119 -5.30 15.95 4.18
N LYS A 120 -4.38 16.87 3.84
CA LYS A 120 -2.94 16.60 3.77
C LYS A 120 -2.33 16.48 5.18
N SER A 121 -2.62 15.38 5.88
CA SER A 121 -2.05 15.12 7.22
C SER A 121 -2.11 13.64 7.61
N ARG A 122 -1.12 12.86 7.16
CA ARG A 122 -0.09 12.31 8.06
C ARG A 122 1.13 11.85 7.26
#